data_AF-A0A7U4LZT1-F1
#
_entry.id   AF-A0A7U4LZT1-F1
#
_cell.length_a   1.000
_cell.length_b   1.000
_cell.length_c   1.000
_cell.angle_alpha   90.00
_cell.angle_beta   90.00
_cell.angle_gamma   90.00
#
_symmetry.space_group_name_H-M   'P 1'
#
loop_
_entity.id
_entity.type
_entity.pdbx_description
1 polymer ?
#
loop_
_entity_poly.entity_id
_entity_poly.type
_entity_poly.pdbx_seq_one_letter_code
_entity_poly.pdbx_strand_id
1 'polypeptide(L)' 'MIMIKWLKRISATGAIGIWLYAIAVFAKDPAPFAELVPYCMGSTMLIFGVLTGIFKGLEYWEAHIKEKEKKQ' A
#
# COMPACT_ATOMS: atom_id res chain seq x y z
N MET A 1 -17.68 1.87 -9.98
CA MET A 1 -17.69 1.83 -8.50
C MET A 1 -17.31 0.47 -7.90
N ILE A 2 -17.98 -0.65 -8.20
CA ILE A 2 -17.64 -1.97 -7.61
C ILE A 2 -16.20 -2.42 -7.96
N MET A 3 -15.77 -2.23 -9.19
CA MET A 3 -14.41 -2.59 -9.64
C MET A 3 -13.29 -1.84 -8.90
N ILE A 4 -13.49 -0.54 -8.63
CA ILE A 4 -12.51 0.28 -7.89
C ILE A 4 -12.44 -0.13 -6.42
N LYS A 5 -13.59 -0.49 -5.82
CA LYS A 5 -13.63 -1.04 -4.45
C LYS A 5 -12.86 -2.35 -4.35
N TRP A 6 -13.01 -3.25 -5.32
CA TRP A 6 -12.23 -4.50 -5.40
C TRP A 6 -10.75 -4.24 -5.58
N LEU A 7 -10.38 -3.29 -6.46
CA LEU A 7 -8.99 -2.93 -6.69
C LEU A 7 -8.32 -2.38 -5.42
N LYS A 8 -8.97 -1.45 -4.69
CA LYS A 8 -8.49 -0.97 -3.39
C LYS A 8 -8.28 -2.13 -2.40
N ARG A 9 -9.22 -3.09 -2.37
CA ARG A 9 -9.16 -4.25 -1.46
C ARG A 9 -7.99 -5.18 -1.80
N ILE A 10 -7.76 -5.46 -3.09
CA ILE A 10 -6.62 -6.27 -3.55
C ILE A 10 -5.31 -5.56 -3.23
N SER A 11 -5.20 -4.25 -3.50
CA SER A 11 -4.02 -3.46 -3.17
C SER A 11 -3.71 -3.46 -1.67
N ALA A 12 -4.73 -3.32 -0.82
CA ALA A 12 -4.55 -3.39 0.63
C ALA A 12 -4.10 -4.78 1.10
N THR A 13 -4.74 -5.85 0.63
CA THR A 13 -4.34 -7.23 0.98
C THR A 13 -2.92 -7.53 0.51
N GLY A 14 -2.55 -7.09 -0.70
CA GLY A 14 -1.20 -7.25 -1.24
C GLY A 14 -0.15 -6.50 -0.41
N ALA A 15 -0.43 -5.25 -0.02
CA ALA A 15 0.47 -4.48 0.82
C ALA A 15 0.68 -5.13 2.21
N ILE A 16 -0.37 -5.65 2.83
CA ILE A 16 -0.27 -6.39 4.10
C ILE A 16 0.57 -7.66 3.92
N GLY A 17 0.38 -8.41 2.83
CA GLY A 17 1.20 -9.59 2.53
C GLY A 17 2.68 -9.28 2.36
N ILE A 18 3.00 -8.22 1.61
CA ILE A 18 4.39 -7.73 1.43
C ILE A 18 4.98 -7.27 2.77
N TRP A 19 4.19 -6.60 3.60
CA TRP A 19 4.62 -6.15 4.91
C TRP A 19 4.93 -7.31 5.86
N LEU A 20 4.05 -8.31 5.94
CA LEU A 20 4.29 -9.52 6.73
C LEU A 20 5.53 -10.29 6.25
N TYR A 21 5.73 -10.36 4.93
CA TYR A 21 6.92 -10.96 4.34
C TYR A 21 8.20 -10.20 4.76
N ALA A 22 8.20 -8.88 4.67
CA ALA A 22 9.34 -8.05 5.11
C ALA A 22 9.66 -8.29 6.58
N ILE A 23 8.64 -8.30 7.46
CA ILE A 23 8.82 -8.62 8.89
C ILE A 23 9.42 -10.01 9.07
N ALA A 24 8.94 -11.02 8.35
CA ALA A 24 9.44 -12.39 8.46
C ALA A 24 10.90 -12.53 8.00
N VAL A 25 11.34 -11.72 7.04
CA VAL A 25 12.75 -11.64 6.61
C VAL A 25 13.59 -11.04 7.73
N PHE A 26 13.19 -9.88 8.27
CA PHE A 26 13.93 -9.23 9.36
C PHE A 26 13.94 -10.04 10.66
N ALA A 27 12.89 -10.81 10.94
CA ALA A 27 12.81 -11.66 12.12
C ALA A 27 13.79 -12.85 12.10
N LYS A 28 14.27 -13.24 10.91
CA LYS A 28 15.28 -14.30 10.75
C LYS A 28 16.71 -13.76 10.70
N ASP A 29 16.86 -12.44 10.70
CA ASP A 29 18.15 -11.78 10.56
C ASP A 29 18.89 -11.80 11.92
N PRO A 30 20.14 -12.28 11.99
CA PRO A 30 20.90 -12.35 13.25
C PRO A 30 21.45 -10.99 13.72
N ALA A 31 21.23 -9.92 12.96
CA ALA A 31 21.72 -8.59 13.27
C ALA A 31 21.09 -8.01 14.58
N PRO A 32 21.77 -7.06 15.25
CA PRO A 32 21.24 -6.43 16.45
C PRO A 32 20.01 -5.56 16.14
N PHE A 33 18.98 -5.64 16.99
CA PHE A 33 17.69 -4.97 16.80
C PHE A 33 17.82 -3.47 16.52
N ALA A 34 18.78 -2.78 17.15
CA ALA A 34 19.01 -1.35 16.96
C ALA A 34 19.34 -0.98 15.50
N GLU A 35 20.00 -1.86 14.76
CA GLU A 35 20.31 -1.66 13.34
C GLU A 35 19.13 -2.04 12.45
N LEU A 36 18.35 -3.06 12.84
CA LEU A 36 17.17 -3.53 12.11
C LEU A 36 15.96 -2.59 12.20
N VAL A 37 15.80 -1.86 13.31
CA VAL A 37 14.68 -0.93 13.54
C VAL A 37 14.51 0.08 12.39
N PRO A 38 15.54 0.84 11.98
CA PRO A 38 15.40 1.79 10.87
C PRO A 38 15.01 1.11 9.54
N TYR A 39 15.48 -0.10 9.26
CA TYR A 39 15.07 -0.84 8.05
C TYR A 39 13.62 -1.35 8.12
N CYS A 40 13.21 -1.86 9.28
CA CYS A 40 11.84 -2.31 9.53
C CYS A 40 10.85 -1.14 9.48
N MET A 41 11.18 -0.01 10.11
CA MET A 41 10.39 1.21 10.04
C MET A 41 10.37 1.79 8.63
N GLY A 42 11.52 1.89 7.96
CA GLY A 42 11.63 2.43 6.61
C GLY A 42 10.86 1.61 5.57
N SER A 43 10.98 0.28 5.62
CA SER A 43 10.22 -0.62 4.75
C SER A 43 8.72 -0.51 4.98
N THR A 44 8.28 -0.45 6.24
CA THR A 44 6.87 -0.23 6.59
C THR A 44 6.37 1.09 6.02
N MET A 45 7.11 2.18 6.22
CA MET A 45 6.76 3.51 5.70
C MET A 45 6.65 3.52 4.18
N LEU A 46 7.57 2.85 3.48
CA LEU A 46 7.57 2.75 2.03
C LEU A 46 6.35 1.95 1.52
N ILE A 47 6.07 0.79 2.12
CA ILE A 47 4.94 -0.07 1.73
C ILE A 47 3.62 0.68 1.91
N PHE A 48 3.40 1.29 3.08
CA PHE A 48 2.17 2.06 3.34
C PHE A 48 2.12 3.39 2.57
N GLY A 49 3.26 4.00 2.29
CA GLY A 49 3.37 5.20 1.44
C GLY A 49 2.94 4.92 0.01
N VAL A 50 3.43 3.84 -0.60
CA VAL A 50 3.03 3.38 -1.93
C VAL A 50 1.54 3.04 -1.95
N LEU A 51 1.04 2.31 -0.94
CA LEU A 51 -0.38 1.99 -0.82
C LEU A 51 -1.26 3.25 -0.78
N THR A 52 -0.84 4.26 -0.02
CA THR A 52 -1.53 5.55 0.08
C THR A 52 -1.54 6.28 -1.26
N GLY A 53 -0.42 6.28 -1.99
CA GLY A 53 -0.31 6.84 -3.33
C GLY A 53 -1.27 6.17 -4.32
N ILE A 54 -1.34 4.83 -4.31
CA ILE A 54 -2.26 4.06 -5.15
C ILE A 54 -3.72 4.39 -4.81
N PHE A 55 -4.06 4.50 -3.53
CA PHE A 55 -5.42 4.81 -3.09
C PHE A 55 -5.86 6.21 -3.52
N LYS A 56 -5.00 7.22 -3.35
CA LYS A 56 -5.27 8.58 -3.83
C LYS A 56 -5.37 8.66 -5.35
N GLY A 57 -4.51 7.93 -6.07
CA GLY A 57 -4.58 7.85 -7.53
C GLY A 57 -5.91 7.26 -8.02
N LEU A 58 -6.39 6.20 -7.36
CA LEU A 58 -7.69 5.58 -7.65
C LEU A 58 -8.86 6.51 -7.34
N GLU A 59 -8.79 7.30 -6.27
CA GLU A 59 -9.81 8.29 -5.92
C GLU A 59 -9.87 9.43 -6.94
N TYR A 60 -8.70 9.92 -7.36
CA TYR A 60 -8.63 10.94 -8.40
C TYR A 60 -9.20 10.43 -9.72
N TRP A 61 -8.90 9.20 -10.10
CA TRP A 61 -9.45 8.57 -11.30
C TRP A 61 -10.97 8.37 -11.22
N GLU A 62 -11.48 7.95 -10.05
CA GLU A 62 -12.93 7.81 -9.82
C GLU A 62 -13.66 9.16 -9.93
N ALA A 63 -13.09 10.23 -9.37
CA ALA A 63 -13.63 11.58 -9.48
C ALA A 63 -13.69 12.06 -10.95
N HIS A 64 -12.64 11.81 -11.73
CA HIS A 64 -12.57 12.16 -13.15
C HIS A 64 -13.62 11.42 -14.00
N ILE A 65 -13.81 10.11 -13.77
CA ILE A 65 -14.86 9.36 -14.49
C ILE A 65 -16.24 9.95 -14.18
N LYS A 66 -16.50 10.26 -12.91
CA LYS A 66 -17.80 10.78 -12.46
C LYS A 66 -18.10 12.18 -12.99
N GLU A 67 -17.09 13.02 -13.18
CA GLU A 67 -17.25 14.31 -13.85
C GLU A 67 -17.59 14.17 -15.34
N LYS A 68 -16.99 13.19 -16.04
CA LYS A 68 -17.29 12.95 -17.45
C LYS A 68 -18.72 12.46 -17.67
N GLU A 69 -19.23 11.57 -16.81
CA GLU A 69 -20.64 11.13 -16.87
C GLU A 69 -21.63 12.27 -16.61
N LYS A 70 -21.28 13.28 -15.79
CA LYS A 70 -22.15 14.43 -15.50
C LYS A 70 -22.25 15.45 -16.64
N LYS A 71 -21.30 15.43 -17.58
CA LYS A 71 -21.23 16.36 -18.73
C LYS A 71 -21.80 15.76 -20.02
N GLN A 72 -22.13 14.47 -20.03
CA GLN A 72 -22.97 13.85 -21.06
C GLN A 72 -24.45 13.92 -20.68
#